data_AF-A0A961NPE3-F1
#
_entry.id   AF-A0A961NPE3-F1
#
_cell.length_a   1.000
_cell.length_b   1.000
_cell.length_c   1.000
_cell.angle_alpha   90.00
_cell.angle_beta   90.00
_cell.angle_gamma   90.00
#
_symmetry.space_group_name_H-M   'P 1'
#
loop_
_entity.id
_entity.type
_entity.pdbx_description
1 polymer ?
#
loop_
_entity_poly.entity_id
_entity_poly.type
_entity_poly.pdbx_seq_one_letter_code
_entity_poly.pdbx_strand_id
1 'polypeptide(L)'
;GPVTQEDLQLSAIEHGALIDMANHADEAFLKNMHLTDLVTETILKHRPFENISDLQSHTIKARTIGSTLLVAQFTRIVLEESRFIVVGTLVLVLIILWISFRNLTSSLISLAPLTAGLILMAGSLPLLDVKINYFNVAVLPIIVGYGINNGIFVYYRFLETGSVFRALYHTGSAGMASSLTSLAGWGAIAMTDHPGLSSMGVLACIGLVAMMFVTLVFLPAVLVFLNQRWPSMILRLRKAHFQHHPHTETENETAAPS
;
A
#
# COMPACT_ATOMS: atom_id res chain seq x y z
N GLY A 1 6.18 71.48 -3.38
CA GLY A 1 6.40 72.65 -2.50
C GLY A 1 7.17 72.21 -1.28
N PRO A 2 7.89 73.09 -0.58
CA PRO A 2 8.54 72.70 0.67
C PRO A 2 7.44 72.30 1.66
N VAL A 3 7.56 71.11 2.23
CA VAL A 3 6.64 70.58 3.24
C VAL A 3 6.69 71.52 4.44
N THR A 4 5.55 72.11 4.80
CA THR A 4 5.44 73.11 5.86
C THR A 4 5.71 72.46 7.22
N GLN A 5 6.30 73.19 8.17
CA GLN A 5 6.64 72.65 9.50
C GLN A 5 5.40 72.11 10.26
N GLU A 6 4.22 72.65 9.96
CA GLU A 6 2.92 72.16 10.44
C GLU A 6 2.54 70.79 9.86
N ASP A 7 2.83 70.52 8.58
CA ASP A 7 2.52 69.23 7.95
C ASP A 7 3.37 68.09 8.52
N LEU A 8 4.63 68.38 8.86
CA LEU A 8 5.54 67.45 9.54
C LEU A 8 5.10 67.17 10.98
N GLN A 9 4.55 68.17 11.68
CA GLN A 9 3.98 67.98 13.02
C GLN A 9 2.66 67.21 12.99
N LEU A 10 1.77 67.48 12.04
CA LEU A 10 0.53 66.71 11.87
C LEU A 10 0.82 65.25 11.55
N SER A 11 1.74 64.97 10.62
CA SER A 11 2.14 63.60 10.28
C SER A 11 2.74 62.86 11.49
N ALA A 12 3.56 63.52 12.31
CA ALA A 12 4.11 62.92 13.53
C ALA A 12 3.05 62.61 14.60
N ILE A 13 2.01 63.46 14.72
CA ILE A 13 0.89 63.25 15.64
C ILE A 13 -0.01 62.09 15.16
N GLU A 14 -0.32 62.04 13.87
CA GLU A 14 -1.06 60.92 13.27
C GLU A 14 -0.28 59.60 13.42
N HIS A 15 1.04 59.67 13.26
CA HIS A 15 1.90 58.51 13.40
C HIS A 15 1.97 57.97 14.84
N GLY A 16 2.03 58.85 15.84
CA GLY A 16 1.96 58.48 17.25
C GLY A 16 0.59 57.88 17.62
N ALA A 17 -0.50 58.46 17.10
CA ALA A 17 -1.86 57.96 17.32
C ALA A 17 -2.06 56.55 16.73
N LEU A 18 -1.51 56.28 15.55
CA LEU A 18 -1.59 54.95 14.92
C LEU A 18 -0.82 53.88 15.71
N ILE A 19 0.34 54.21 16.28
CA ILE A 19 1.11 53.31 17.14
C ILE A 19 0.37 53.03 18.45
N ASP A 20 -0.20 54.08 19.06
CA ASP A 20 -0.96 53.97 20.31
C ASP A 20 -2.21 53.10 20.11
N MET A 21 -2.96 53.33 19.04
CA MET A 21 -4.08 52.48 18.62
C MET A 21 -3.62 51.04 18.35
N ALA A 22 -2.50 50.86 17.65
CA ALA A 22 -1.97 49.54 17.35
C ALA A 22 -1.50 48.78 18.58
N ASN A 23 -1.12 49.46 19.69
CA ASN A 23 -0.63 48.85 20.94
C ASN A 23 -1.71 48.64 22.00
N HIS A 24 -2.74 49.50 22.05
CA HIS A 24 -3.74 49.50 23.12
C HIS A 24 -5.15 49.11 22.68
N ALA A 25 -5.44 49.01 21.37
CA ALA A 25 -6.77 48.61 20.90
C ALA A 25 -7.10 47.14 21.23
N ASP A 26 -8.32 46.86 21.66
CA ASP A 26 -8.81 45.50 21.86
C ASP A 26 -9.09 44.77 20.53
N GLU A 27 -9.10 43.44 20.56
CA GLU A 27 -9.40 42.59 19.39
C GLU A 27 -10.74 42.97 18.72
N ALA A 28 -11.75 43.29 19.52
CA ALA A 28 -13.07 43.71 19.02
C ALA A 28 -13.00 45.04 18.26
N PHE A 29 -12.16 45.97 18.71
CA PHE A 29 -11.96 47.25 18.04
C PHE A 29 -11.20 47.08 16.72
N LEU A 30 -10.18 46.22 16.70
CA LEU A 30 -9.42 45.88 15.49
C LEU A 30 -10.30 45.18 14.43
N LYS A 31 -11.19 44.27 14.85
CA LYS A 31 -12.15 43.61 13.94
C LYS A 31 -13.19 44.58 13.40
N ASN A 32 -13.65 45.55 14.19
CA ASN A 32 -14.55 46.61 13.73
C ASN A 32 -13.92 47.52 12.66
N MET A 33 -12.58 47.53 12.56
CA MET A 33 -11.83 48.22 11.50
C MET A 33 -11.77 47.42 10.19
N HIS A 34 -12.51 46.30 10.08
CA HIS A 34 -12.53 45.40 8.92
C HIS A 34 -11.16 44.78 8.59
N LEU A 35 -10.29 44.62 9.59
CA LEU A 35 -9.04 43.89 9.43
C LEU A 35 -9.31 42.38 9.32
N THR A 36 -8.60 41.71 8.43
CA THR A 36 -8.61 40.25 8.35
C THR A 36 -8.13 39.66 9.67
N ASP A 37 -8.68 38.52 10.10
CA ASP A 37 -8.28 37.84 11.35
C ASP A 37 -6.75 37.65 11.45
N LEU A 38 -6.09 37.36 10.34
CA LEU A 38 -4.63 37.24 10.27
C LEU A 38 -3.90 38.54 10.64
N VAL A 39 -4.42 39.69 10.21
CA VAL A 39 -3.83 41.01 10.49
C VAL A 39 -4.08 41.38 11.95
N THR A 40 -5.30 41.17 12.44
CA THR A 40 -5.67 41.38 13.85
C THR A 40 -4.81 40.53 14.79
N GLU A 41 -4.64 39.24 14.50
CA GLU A 41 -3.81 38.32 15.29
C GLU A 41 -2.33 38.72 15.23
N THR A 42 -1.84 39.15 14.06
CA THR A 42 -0.45 39.59 13.91
C THR A 42 -0.18 40.85 14.73
N ILE A 43 -1.10 41.82 14.72
CA ILE A 43 -1.01 43.05 15.51
C ILE A 43 -1.00 42.70 17.01
N LEU A 44 -1.96 41.91 17.49
CA LEU A 44 -2.05 41.56 18.92
C LEU A 44 -0.83 40.80 19.44
N LYS A 45 -0.23 39.94 18.61
CA LYS A 45 0.90 39.08 19.00
C LYS A 45 2.26 39.80 19.06
N HIS A 46 2.43 40.90 18.33
CA HIS A 46 3.74 41.58 18.18
C HIS A 46 3.81 42.96 18.85
N ARG A 47 2.80 43.33 19.65
CA ARG A 47 2.89 44.50 20.53
C ARG A 47 4.00 44.31 21.58
N PRO A 48 4.68 45.38 22.02
CA PRO A 48 4.49 46.77 21.59
C PRO A 48 5.31 47.14 20.35
N PHE A 49 4.72 47.93 19.45
CA PHE A 49 5.40 48.54 18.31
C PHE A 49 5.98 49.90 18.73
N GLU A 50 7.26 50.14 18.46
CA GLU A 50 7.94 51.40 18.81
C GLU A 50 7.93 52.40 17.65
N ASN A 51 7.97 51.93 16.39
CA ASN A 51 7.94 52.77 15.20
C ASN A 51 7.00 52.24 14.10
N ILE A 52 6.51 53.12 13.23
CA ILE A 52 5.66 52.72 12.07
C ILE A 52 6.41 51.86 11.06
N SER A 53 7.73 52.04 10.96
CA SER A 53 8.59 51.18 10.16
C SER A 53 8.58 49.71 10.62
N ASP A 54 8.27 49.45 11.89
CA ASP A 54 8.11 48.08 12.42
C ASP A 54 6.77 47.47 11.99
N LEU A 55 5.72 48.29 11.89
CA LEU A 55 4.42 47.89 11.32
C LEU A 55 4.53 47.56 9.82
N GLN A 56 5.41 48.26 9.09
CA GLN A 56 5.58 48.08 7.64
C GLN A 56 6.56 46.95 7.26
N SER A 57 7.50 46.59 8.14
CA SER A 57 8.57 45.64 7.83
C SER A 57 8.22 44.17 8.12
N HIS A 58 7.13 43.90 8.86
CA HIS A 58 6.66 42.55 9.14
C HIS A 58 6.08 41.90 7.87
N THR A 59 6.97 41.35 7.04
CA THR A 59 6.62 40.57 5.85
C THR A 59 6.03 39.23 6.30
N ILE A 60 4.70 39.14 6.37
CA ILE A 60 4.00 37.92 6.72
C ILE A 60 4.29 36.86 5.66
N LYS A 61 5.12 35.86 5.99
CA LYS A 61 5.23 34.62 5.20
C LYS A 61 3.95 33.82 5.37
N ALA A 62 2.91 34.22 4.64
CA ALA A 62 1.65 33.49 4.58
C ALA A 62 1.86 32.22 3.75
N ARG A 63 1.96 31.06 4.42
CA ARG A 63 1.87 29.76 3.75
C ARG A 63 0.39 29.41 3.65
N THR A 64 -0.20 29.59 2.47
CA THR A 64 -1.58 29.19 2.20
C THR A 64 -1.70 27.67 2.25
N ILE A 65 -2.31 27.14 3.31
CA ILE A 65 -2.68 25.73 3.41
C ILE A 65 -4.08 25.58 2.79
N GLY A 66 -4.15 25.66 1.47
CA GLY A 66 -5.38 25.34 0.74
C GLY A 66 -5.52 23.84 0.60
N SER A 67 -6.73 23.29 0.83
CA SER A 67 -7.03 21.88 0.57
C SER A 67 -6.66 21.48 -0.87
N THR A 68 -6.86 22.37 -1.84
CA THR A 68 -6.44 22.21 -3.24
C THR A 68 -4.91 22.14 -3.40
N LEU A 69 -4.16 22.95 -2.64
CA LEU A 69 -2.69 22.94 -2.69
C LEU A 69 -2.13 21.67 -2.07
N LEU A 70 -2.72 21.19 -0.97
CA LEU A 70 -2.36 19.92 -0.35
C LEU A 70 -2.60 18.75 -1.30
N VAL A 71 -3.77 18.67 -1.93
CA VAL A 71 -4.07 17.62 -2.91
C VAL A 71 -3.10 17.68 -4.10
N ALA A 72 -2.77 18.88 -4.60
CA ALA A 72 -1.79 19.05 -5.67
C ALA A 72 -0.38 18.61 -5.25
N GLN A 73 0.04 18.94 -4.02
CA GLN A 73 1.34 18.52 -3.47
C GLN A 73 1.40 17.02 -3.25
N PHE A 74 0.36 16.41 -2.67
CA PHE A 74 0.29 14.96 -2.52
C PHE A 74 0.29 14.25 -3.87
N THR A 75 -0.47 14.74 -4.85
CA THR A 75 -0.50 14.17 -6.21
C THR A 75 0.88 14.24 -6.84
N ARG A 76 1.61 15.35 -6.68
CA ARG A 76 2.96 15.50 -7.21
C ARG A 76 3.96 14.52 -6.55
N ILE A 77 3.93 14.42 -5.22
CA ILE A 77 4.78 13.49 -4.46
C ILE A 77 4.48 12.05 -4.89
N VAL A 78 3.19 11.70 -5.01
CA VAL A 78 2.75 10.38 -5.48
C VAL A 78 3.26 10.08 -6.89
N LEU A 79 3.17 11.01 -7.82
CA LEU A 79 3.63 10.79 -9.19
C LEU A 79 5.16 10.60 -9.28
N GLU A 80 5.93 11.42 -8.56
CA GLU A 80 7.39 11.33 -8.53
C GLU A 80 7.87 10.03 -7.83
N GLU A 81 7.26 9.66 -6.70
CA GLU A 81 7.67 8.50 -5.90
C GLU A 81 7.10 7.17 -6.40
N SER A 82 5.98 7.18 -7.14
CA SER A 82 5.31 5.96 -7.63
C SER A 82 6.22 5.05 -8.46
N ARG A 83 7.06 5.64 -9.33
CA ARG A 83 7.99 4.87 -10.17
C ARG A 83 9.03 4.15 -9.31
N PHE A 84 9.57 4.81 -8.29
CA PHE A 84 10.56 4.22 -7.40
C PHE A 84 9.92 3.12 -6.54
N ILE A 85 8.72 3.34 -6.00
CA ILE A 85 8.00 2.36 -5.17
C ILE A 85 7.63 1.13 -5.98
N VAL A 86 7.09 1.28 -7.20
CA VAL A 86 6.72 0.15 -8.07
C VAL A 86 7.95 -0.67 -8.44
N VAL A 87 9.00 -0.03 -8.93
CA VAL A 87 10.23 -0.73 -9.36
C VAL A 87 10.94 -1.35 -8.16
N GLY A 88 11.07 -0.61 -7.05
CA GLY A 88 11.70 -1.09 -5.82
C GLY A 88 10.98 -2.29 -5.23
N THR A 89 9.65 -2.27 -5.22
CA THR A 89 8.86 -3.40 -4.72
C THR A 89 8.95 -4.62 -5.64
N LEU A 90 8.92 -4.41 -6.96
CA LEU A 90 9.13 -5.49 -7.93
C LEU A 90 10.50 -6.16 -7.77
N VAL A 91 11.56 -5.35 -7.62
CA VAL A 91 12.93 -5.84 -7.40
C VAL A 91 13.04 -6.59 -6.08
N LEU A 92 12.45 -6.06 -4.99
CA LEU A 92 12.47 -6.71 -3.68
C LEU A 92 11.76 -8.07 -3.71
N VAL A 93 10.58 -8.14 -4.34
CA VAL A 93 9.85 -9.40 -4.52
C VAL A 93 10.67 -10.41 -5.32
N LEU A 94 11.34 -9.98 -6.40
CA LEU A 94 12.25 -10.82 -7.18
C LEU A 94 13.43 -11.35 -6.37
N ILE A 95 14.03 -10.52 -5.49
CA ILE A 95 15.13 -10.94 -4.62
C ILE A 95 14.65 -11.95 -3.58
N ILE A 96 13.51 -11.69 -2.94
CA ILE A 96 12.92 -12.61 -1.94
C ILE A 96 12.59 -13.95 -2.61
N LEU A 97 12.00 -13.92 -3.81
CA LEU A 97 11.80 -15.10 -4.63
C LEU A 97 13.12 -15.85 -4.87
N TRP A 98 14.15 -15.16 -5.35
CA TRP A 98 15.43 -15.79 -5.65
C TRP A 98 16.06 -16.47 -4.42
N ILE A 99 16.03 -15.81 -3.25
CA ILE A 99 16.52 -16.35 -1.99
C ILE A 99 15.67 -17.54 -1.51
N SER A 100 14.34 -17.42 -1.62
CA SER A 100 13.41 -18.46 -1.15
C SER A 100 13.55 -19.76 -1.93
N PHE A 101 13.90 -19.70 -3.22
CA PHE A 101 13.75 -20.85 -4.08
C PHE A 101 14.93 -21.82 -4.10
N ARG A 102 16.17 -21.35 -3.89
CA ARG A 102 17.44 -22.14 -3.74
C ARG A 102 17.65 -23.33 -4.71
N ASN A 103 16.78 -23.52 -5.72
CA ASN A 103 16.71 -24.57 -6.73
C ASN A 103 15.79 -24.10 -7.88
N LEU A 104 16.37 -23.80 -9.04
CA LEU A 104 15.71 -23.09 -10.16
C LEU A 104 14.51 -23.84 -10.74
N THR A 105 14.54 -25.18 -10.71
CA THR A 105 13.55 -26.06 -11.35
C THR A 105 12.21 -26.08 -10.59
N SER A 106 12.25 -26.16 -9.26
CA SER A 106 11.04 -26.06 -8.43
C SER A 106 10.42 -24.67 -8.50
N SER A 107 11.27 -23.63 -8.67
CA SER A 107 10.83 -22.25 -8.85
C SER A 107 10.04 -22.06 -10.13
N LEU A 108 10.54 -22.58 -11.26
CA LEU A 108 9.85 -22.49 -12.55
C LEU A 108 8.48 -23.19 -12.53
N ILE A 109 8.37 -24.34 -11.85
CA ILE A 109 7.11 -25.07 -11.74
C ILE A 109 6.08 -24.28 -10.91
N SER A 110 6.49 -23.66 -9.80
CA SER A 110 5.62 -22.79 -9.01
C SER A 110 5.30 -21.44 -9.68
N LEU A 111 6.09 -21.03 -10.68
CA LEU A 111 5.86 -19.78 -11.42
C LEU A 111 4.71 -19.91 -12.43
N ALA A 112 4.48 -21.09 -12.98
CA ALA A 112 3.39 -21.34 -13.93
C ALA A 112 1.98 -21.02 -13.39
N PRO A 113 1.56 -21.49 -12.20
CA PRO A 113 0.29 -21.10 -11.61
C PRO A 113 0.27 -19.61 -11.21
N LEU A 114 1.40 -19.04 -10.77
CA LEU A 114 1.48 -17.63 -10.41
C LEU A 114 1.17 -16.72 -11.62
N THR A 115 1.82 -16.98 -12.75
CA THR A 115 1.62 -16.18 -13.97
C THR A 115 0.21 -16.35 -14.52
N ALA A 116 -0.32 -17.57 -14.52
CA ALA A 116 -1.71 -17.82 -14.91
C ALA A 116 -2.71 -17.06 -14.00
N GLY A 117 -2.48 -17.06 -12.68
CA GLY A 117 -3.30 -16.31 -11.73
C GLY A 117 -3.22 -14.79 -11.93
N LEU A 118 -2.02 -14.26 -12.21
CA LEU A 118 -1.85 -12.84 -12.50
C LEU A 118 -2.53 -12.44 -13.82
N ILE A 119 -2.46 -13.27 -14.85
CA ILE A 119 -3.15 -13.04 -16.12
C ILE A 119 -4.67 -13.07 -15.91
N LEU A 120 -5.18 -14.04 -15.15
CA LEU A 120 -6.61 -14.13 -14.84
C LEU A 120 -7.08 -12.91 -14.06
N MET A 121 -6.31 -12.49 -13.04
CA MET A 121 -6.56 -11.28 -12.28
C MET A 121 -6.58 -10.06 -13.20
N ALA A 122 -5.51 -9.82 -13.96
CA ALA A 122 -5.40 -8.69 -14.87
C ALA A 122 -6.52 -8.67 -15.93
N GLY A 123 -6.91 -9.84 -16.43
CA GLY A 123 -8.03 -9.99 -17.37
C GLY A 123 -9.41 -9.73 -16.75
N SER A 124 -9.57 -9.96 -15.45
CA SER A 124 -10.82 -9.68 -14.73
C SER A 124 -11.02 -8.21 -14.36
N LEU A 125 -9.94 -7.43 -14.24
CA LEU A 125 -10.02 -5.99 -13.93
C LEU A 125 -10.89 -5.17 -14.90
N PRO A 126 -10.70 -5.26 -16.25
CA PRO A 126 -11.55 -4.52 -17.18
C PRO A 126 -12.99 -5.03 -17.21
N LEU A 127 -13.23 -6.31 -16.88
CA LEU A 127 -14.59 -6.88 -16.82
C LEU A 127 -15.38 -6.37 -15.61
N LEU A 128 -14.69 -6.03 -14.53
CA LEU A 128 -15.27 -5.54 -13.28
C LEU A 128 -15.20 -4.01 -13.15
N ASP A 129 -14.79 -3.30 -14.22
CA ASP A 129 -14.54 -1.84 -14.26
C ASP A 129 -13.65 -1.33 -13.10
N VAL A 130 -12.71 -2.15 -12.64
CA VAL A 130 -11.79 -1.79 -11.55
C VAL A 130 -10.56 -1.11 -12.12
N LYS A 131 -10.44 0.19 -11.86
CA LYS A 131 -9.25 0.98 -12.26
C LYS A 131 -8.14 0.80 -11.24
N ILE A 132 -6.93 0.53 -11.73
CA ILE A 132 -5.73 0.54 -10.87
C ILE A 132 -5.42 1.99 -10.50
N ASN A 133 -5.43 2.29 -9.21
CA ASN A 133 -5.05 3.57 -8.63
C ASN A 133 -3.78 3.43 -7.78
N TYR A 134 -3.28 4.54 -7.25
CA TYR A 134 -2.05 4.55 -6.45
C TYR A 134 -2.11 3.67 -5.20
N PHE A 135 -3.25 3.64 -4.50
CA PHE A 135 -3.44 2.81 -3.31
C PHE A 135 -3.40 1.31 -3.66
N ASN A 136 -4.05 0.94 -4.76
CA ASN A 136 -4.18 -0.43 -5.25
C ASN A 136 -2.85 -1.08 -5.63
N VAL A 137 -1.89 -0.30 -6.11
CA VAL A 137 -0.55 -0.80 -6.49
C VAL A 137 0.16 -1.46 -5.30
N ALA A 138 -0.07 -0.98 -4.08
CA ALA A 138 0.53 -1.57 -2.87
C ALA A 138 0.01 -2.99 -2.55
N VAL A 139 -1.11 -3.41 -3.15
CA VAL A 139 -1.73 -4.73 -2.94
C VAL A 139 -1.12 -5.79 -3.87
N LEU A 140 -0.64 -5.41 -5.05
CA LEU A 140 -0.06 -6.34 -6.03
C LEU A 140 1.05 -7.25 -5.47
N PRO A 141 2.02 -6.74 -4.69
CA PRO A 141 3.06 -7.57 -4.08
C PRO A 141 2.49 -8.60 -3.10
N ILE A 142 1.41 -8.24 -2.39
CA ILE A 142 0.73 -9.14 -1.44
C ILE A 142 0.08 -10.29 -2.21
N ILE A 143 -0.59 -9.99 -3.32
CA ILE A 143 -1.21 -11.00 -4.19
C ILE A 143 -0.14 -11.92 -4.78
N VAL A 144 0.99 -11.38 -5.21
CA VAL A 144 2.12 -12.17 -5.71
C VAL A 144 2.66 -13.10 -4.61
N GLY A 145 2.94 -12.57 -3.43
CA GLY A 145 3.40 -13.35 -2.27
C GLY A 145 2.43 -14.47 -1.91
N TYR A 146 1.13 -14.19 -1.96
CA TYR A 146 0.07 -15.16 -1.72
C TYR A 146 0.05 -16.29 -2.77
N GLY A 147 0.15 -15.94 -4.06
CA GLY A 147 0.16 -16.92 -5.15
C GLY A 147 1.36 -17.87 -5.09
N ILE A 148 2.55 -17.34 -4.74
CA ILE A 148 3.76 -18.14 -4.55
C ILE A 148 3.57 -19.16 -3.42
N ASN A 149 3.02 -18.72 -2.28
CA ASN A 149 2.82 -19.55 -1.10
C ASN A 149 1.89 -20.74 -1.39
N ASN A 150 0.73 -20.47 -1.98
CA ASN A 150 -0.25 -21.50 -2.32
C ASN A 150 0.28 -22.51 -3.36
N GLY A 151 1.05 -22.04 -4.35
CA GLY A 151 1.72 -22.92 -5.33
C GLY A 151 2.75 -23.86 -4.68
N ILE A 152 3.58 -23.34 -3.78
CA ILE A 152 4.61 -24.12 -3.08
C ILE A 152 3.99 -25.19 -2.18
N PHE A 153 3.01 -24.84 -1.35
CA PHE A 153 2.42 -25.79 -0.40
C PHE A 153 1.81 -27.00 -1.10
N VAL A 154 1.08 -26.77 -2.19
CA VAL A 154 0.48 -27.86 -2.97
C VAL A 154 1.56 -28.68 -3.69
N TYR A 155 2.60 -28.03 -4.21
CA TYR A 155 3.74 -28.72 -4.85
C TYR A 155 4.53 -29.59 -3.86
N TYR A 156 4.82 -29.09 -2.66
CA TYR A 156 5.53 -29.83 -1.62
C TYR A 156 4.74 -31.05 -1.17
N ARG A 157 3.43 -30.89 -0.97
CA ARG A 157 2.56 -32.02 -0.63
C ARG A 157 2.43 -33.04 -1.75
N PHE A 158 2.45 -32.60 -3.00
CA PHE A 158 2.51 -33.51 -4.15
C PHE A 158 3.79 -34.37 -4.12
N LEU A 159 4.93 -33.79 -3.76
CA LEU A 159 6.20 -34.53 -3.64
C LEU A 159 6.17 -35.56 -2.50
N GLU A 160 5.51 -35.27 -1.37
CA GLU A 160 5.35 -36.21 -0.25
C GLU A 160 4.36 -37.34 -0.55
N THR A 161 3.20 -37.01 -1.12
CA THR A 161 2.07 -37.94 -1.19
C THR A 161 2.07 -38.80 -2.47
N GLY A 162 2.78 -38.38 -3.53
CA GLY A 162 2.85 -39.08 -4.82
C GLY A 162 1.52 -39.12 -5.61
N SER A 163 0.44 -38.59 -5.06
CA SER A 163 -0.89 -38.50 -5.67
C SER A 163 -1.42 -37.08 -5.58
N VAL A 164 -1.72 -36.49 -6.75
CA VAL A 164 -2.28 -35.13 -6.88
C VAL A 164 -3.59 -35.00 -6.12
N PHE A 165 -4.45 -36.03 -6.15
CA PHE A 165 -5.76 -36.02 -5.49
C PHE A 165 -5.65 -35.98 -3.97
N ARG A 166 -4.71 -36.74 -3.38
CA ARG A 166 -4.53 -36.81 -1.93
C ARG A 166 -3.85 -35.54 -1.39
N ALA A 167 -2.93 -34.97 -2.17
CA ALA A 167 -2.33 -33.66 -1.88
C ALA A 167 -3.38 -32.55 -1.91
N LEU A 168 -4.27 -32.54 -2.91
CA LEU A 168 -5.33 -31.53 -3.04
C LEU A 168 -6.40 -31.68 -1.95
N TYR A 169 -6.76 -32.89 -1.53
CA TYR A 169 -7.79 -33.09 -0.51
C TYR A 169 -7.35 -32.59 0.88
N HIS A 170 -6.12 -32.88 1.30
CA HIS A 170 -5.63 -32.48 2.63
C HIS A 170 -5.07 -31.05 2.66
N THR A 171 -4.32 -30.63 1.64
CA THR A 171 -3.70 -29.29 1.63
C THR A 171 -4.61 -28.26 0.96
N GLY A 172 -5.43 -28.67 -0.01
CA GLY A 172 -6.40 -27.77 -0.65
C GLY A 172 -7.54 -27.37 0.28
N SER A 173 -7.98 -28.23 1.20
CA SER A 173 -9.01 -27.87 2.20
C SER A 173 -8.48 -26.86 3.22
N ALA A 174 -7.28 -27.07 3.76
CA ALA A 174 -6.61 -26.09 4.62
C ALA A 174 -6.29 -24.79 3.88
N GLY A 175 -5.82 -24.88 2.62
CA GLY A 175 -5.58 -23.74 1.74
C GLY A 175 -6.85 -22.94 1.47
N MET A 176 -7.96 -23.59 1.15
CA MET A 176 -9.27 -22.95 0.96
C MET A 176 -9.74 -22.23 2.22
N ALA A 177 -9.64 -22.86 3.39
CA ALA A 177 -10.03 -22.24 4.66
C ALA A 177 -9.20 -20.97 4.94
N SER A 178 -7.88 -21.03 4.73
CA SER A 178 -7.01 -19.85 4.85
C SER A 178 -7.36 -18.76 3.83
N SER A 179 -7.61 -19.16 2.57
CA SER A 179 -8.05 -18.25 1.50
C SER A 179 -9.34 -17.53 1.85
N LEU A 180 -10.31 -18.25 2.40
CA LEU A 180 -11.61 -17.71 2.76
C LEU A 180 -11.50 -16.71 3.93
N THR A 181 -10.67 -17.00 4.92
CA THR A 181 -10.39 -16.06 6.02
C THR A 181 -9.71 -14.79 5.51
N SER A 182 -8.74 -14.91 4.59
CA SER A 182 -8.12 -13.75 3.94
C SER A 182 -9.11 -12.95 3.10
N LEU A 183 -10.00 -13.62 2.35
CA LEU A 183 -11.07 -12.98 1.60
C LEU A 183 -12.03 -12.23 2.52
N ALA A 184 -12.38 -12.78 3.67
CA ALA A 184 -13.21 -12.09 4.65
C ALA A 184 -12.51 -10.82 5.19
N GLY A 185 -11.21 -10.90 5.48
CA GLY A 185 -10.43 -9.73 5.93
C GLY A 185 -10.33 -8.62 4.89
N TRP A 186 -9.98 -8.96 3.65
CA TRP A 186 -9.95 -7.98 2.56
C TRP A 186 -11.34 -7.49 2.15
N GLY A 187 -12.36 -8.36 2.27
CA GLY A 187 -13.76 -8.01 2.06
C GLY A 187 -14.26 -6.99 3.07
N ALA A 188 -13.88 -7.11 4.35
CA ALA A 188 -14.19 -6.11 5.36
C ALA A 188 -13.56 -4.73 5.01
N ILE A 189 -12.32 -4.74 4.53
CA ILE A 189 -11.65 -3.52 4.04
C ILE A 189 -12.39 -2.92 2.83
N ALA A 190 -12.86 -3.77 1.91
CA ALA A 190 -13.62 -3.34 0.74
C ALA A 190 -14.91 -2.57 1.10
N MET A 191 -15.52 -2.88 2.26
CA MET A 191 -16.74 -2.23 2.75
C MET A 191 -16.48 -0.92 3.52
N THR A 192 -15.24 -0.44 3.60
CA THR A 192 -14.91 0.79 4.32
C THR A 192 -15.25 2.04 3.50
N ASP A 193 -15.70 3.12 4.15
CA ASP A 193 -16.07 4.39 3.48
C ASP A 193 -14.89 5.10 2.81
N HIS A 194 -13.65 4.78 3.19
CA HIS A 194 -12.47 5.41 2.62
C HIS A 194 -12.21 4.87 1.18
N PRO A 195 -12.32 5.69 0.13
CA PRO A 195 -12.33 5.22 -1.26
C PRO A 195 -11.02 4.53 -1.67
N GLY A 196 -9.89 4.99 -1.15
CA GLY A 196 -8.60 4.33 -1.40
C GLY A 196 -8.51 2.93 -0.76
N LEU A 197 -9.10 2.74 0.42
CA LEU A 197 -9.00 1.48 1.16
C LEU A 197 -10.01 0.46 0.61
N SER A 198 -11.23 0.93 0.30
CA SER A 198 -12.25 0.13 -0.39
C SER A 198 -11.72 -0.44 -1.71
N SER A 199 -11.09 0.40 -2.53
CA SER A 199 -10.54 -0.03 -3.82
C SER A 199 -9.41 -1.06 -3.68
N MET A 200 -8.55 -0.92 -2.66
CA MET A 200 -7.53 -1.91 -2.34
C MET A 200 -8.13 -3.25 -1.93
N GLY A 201 -9.18 -3.22 -1.11
CA GLY A 201 -9.92 -4.41 -0.67
C GLY A 201 -10.55 -5.17 -1.83
N VAL A 202 -11.22 -4.45 -2.74
CA VAL A 202 -11.81 -5.06 -3.94
C VAL A 202 -10.73 -5.70 -4.81
N LEU A 203 -9.62 -5.00 -5.06
CA LEU A 203 -8.52 -5.53 -5.86
C LEU A 203 -7.91 -6.80 -5.22
N ALA A 204 -7.69 -6.77 -3.91
CA ALA A 204 -7.17 -7.91 -3.17
C ALA A 204 -8.09 -9.12 -3.28
N CYS A 205 -9.40 -8.92 -3.10
CA CYS A 205 -10.40 -9.99 -3.23
C CYS A 205 -10.36 -10.64 -4.61
N ILE A 206 -10.35 -9.83 -5.68
CA ILE A 206 -10.26 -10.33 -7.07
C ILE A 206 -8.98 -11.15 -7.27
N GLY A 207 -7.83 -10.62 -6.82
CA GLY A 207 -6.55 -11.30 -6.92
C GLY A 207 -6.51 -12.62 -6.14
N LEU A 208 -7.02 -12.64 -4.91
CA LEU A 208 -7.07 -13.83 -4.07
C LEU A 208 -7.98 -14.91 -4.66
N VAL A 209 -9.18 -14.54 -5.15
CA VAL A 209 -10.08 -15.48 -5.83
C VAL A 209 -9.43 -16.03 -7.09
N ALA A 210 -8.80 -15.19 -7.90
CA ALA A 210 -8.11 -15.62 -9.12
C ALA A 210 -6.98 -16.60 -8.80
N MET A 211 -6.14 -16.29 -7.81
CA MET A 211 -5.06 -17.17 -7.37
C MET A 211 -5.61 -18.50 -6.81
N MET A 212 -6.63 -18.44 -5.96
CA MET A 212 -7.27 -19.64 -5.40
C MET A 212 -7.84 -20.53 -6.51
N PHE A 213 -8.52 -19.96 -7.50
CA PHE A 213 -9.06 -20.70 -8.63
C PHE A 213 -7.96 -21.39 -9.44
N VAL A 214 -6.87 -20.70 -9.74
CA VAL A 214 -5.73 -21.26 -10.47
C VAL A 214 -5.01 -22.34 -9.66
N THR A 215 -4.83 -22.16 -8.35
CA THR A 215 -4.25 -23.20 -7.48
C THR A 215 -5.12 -24.46 -7.41
N LEU A 216 -6.44 -24.33 -7.44
CA LEU A 216 -7.35 -25.48 -7.33
C LEU A 216 -7.58 -26.21 -8.65
N VAL A 217 -7.59 -25.48 -9.77
CA VAL A 217 -7.96 -26.03 -11.08
C VAL A 217 -6.74 -26.21 -11.98
N PHE A 218 -5.93 -25.16 -12.13
CA PHE A 218 -4.82 -25.15 -13.08
C PHE A 218 -3.61 -25.90 -12.55
N LEU A 219 -3.27 -25.75 -11.27
CA LEU A 219 -2.12 -26.41 -10.67
C LEU A 219 -2.17 -27.95 -10.74
N PRO A 220 -3.27 -28.64 -10.38
CA PRO A 220 -3.34 -30.09 -10.54
C PRO A 220 -3.26 -30.52 -12.01
N ALA A 221 -3.83 -29.75 -12.94
CA ALA A 221 -3.73 -30.03 -14.37
C ALA A 221 -2.28 -29.94 -14.87
N VAL A 222 -1.55 -28.90 -14.44
CA VAL A 222 -0.12 -28.74 -14.75
C VAL A 222 0.71 -29.87 -14.15
N LEU A 223 0.45 -30.25 -12.89
CA LEU A 223 1.17 -31.35 -12.23
C LEU A 223 0.93 -32.70 -12.93
N VAL A 224 -0.30 -33.00 -13.34
CA VAL A 224 -0.63 -34.21 -14.10
C VAL A 224 0.08 -34.20 -15.46
N PHE A 225 0.02 -33.09 -16.18
CA PHE A 225 0.68 -32.94 -17.47
C PHE A 225 2.20 -33.10 -17.37
N LEU A 226 2.83 -32.48 -16.37
CA LEU A 226 4.26 -32.56 -16.13
C LEU A 226 4.70 -33.97 -15.74
N ASN A 227 3.88 -34.69 -14.95
CA ASN A 227 4.13 -36.08 -14.58
C ASN A 227 4.06 -37.04 -15.76
N GLN A 228 3.16 -36.78 -16.72
CA GLN A 228 3.08 -37.56 -17.95
C GLN A 228 4.23 -37.26 -18.92
N ARG A 229 4.65 -35.99 -19.01
CA ARG A 229 5.64 -35.57 -20.02
C ARG A 229 7.08 -35.81 -19.58
N TRP A 230 7.44 -35.53 -18.32
CA TRP A 230 8.81 -35.66 -17.79
C TRP A 230 8.86 -36.40 -16.44
N PRO A 231 8.55 -37.72 -16.41
CA PRO A 231 8.53 -38.51 -15.17
C PRO A 231 9.89 -38.61 -14.48
N SER A 232 10.99 -38.62 -15.25
CA SER A 232 12.36 -38.70 -14.73
C SER A 232 12.80 -37.44 -13.96
N MET A 233 12.27 -36.27 -14.30
CA MET A 233 12.52 -35.02 -13.58
C MET A 233 11.79 -35.00 -12.24
N ILE A 234 10.53 -35.43 -12.20
CA ILE A 234 9.74 -35.52 -10.97
C ILE A 234 10.33 -36.54 -10.00
N LEU A 235 10.81 -37.68 -10.50
CA LEU A 235 11.50 -38.69 -9.68
C LEU A 235 12.81 -38.15 -9.07
N ARG A 236 13.56 -37.31 -9.80
CA ARG A 236 14.75 -36.63 -9.27
C ARG A 236 14.40 -35.62 -8.18
N LEU A 237 13.34 -34.83 -8.38
CA LEU A 237 12.86 -33.86 -7.41
C LEU A 237 12.33 -34.54 -6.15
N ARG A 238 11.60 -35.65 -6.30
CA ARG A 238 11.14 -36.49 -5.18
C ARG A 238 12.31 -37.11 -4.43
N LYS A 239 13.31 -37.68 -5.12
CA LYS A 239 14.54 -38.20 -4.46
C LYS A 239 15.31 -37.11 -3.72
N ALA A 240 15.48 -35.94 -4.31
CA ALA A 240 16.18 -34.81 -3.67
C ALA A 240 15.44 -34.31 -2.42
N HIS A 241 14.10 -34.26 -2.49
CA HIS A 241 13.25 -33.86 -1.37
C HIS A 241 13.32 -34.86 -0.19
N PHE A 242 13.20 -36.16 -0.45
CA PHE A 242 13.35 -37.21 0.58
C PHE A 242 14.77 -37.31 1.15
N GLN A 243 15.81 -36.91 0.40
CA GLN A 243 17.18 -36.86 0.92
C GLN A 243 17.40 -35.72 1.93
N HIS A 244 16.63 -34.64 1.85
CA HIS A 244 16.74 -33.49 2.76
C HIS A 244 15.73 -33.57 3.92
N HIS A 245 14.64 -34.34 3.76
CA HIS A 245 13.65 -34.61 4.81
C HIS A 245 13.35 -36.11 4.87
N PRO A 246 14.23 -36.92 5.51
CA PRO A 246 13.91 -38.31 5.78
C PRO A 246 12.81 -38.33 6.84
N HIS A 247 11.58 -38.66 6.44
CA HIS A 247 10.47 -38.75 7.39
C HIS A 247 10.75 -39.89 8.39
N THR A 248 10.55 -39.53 9.65
CA THR A 248 10.34 -40.35 10.83
C THR A 248 9.20 -41.34 10.62
N GLU A 249 9.44 -42.40 9.87
CA GLU A 249 8.55 -43.57 9.75
C GLU A 249 9.07 -44.70 10.65
N THR A 250 8.89 -44.60 11.97
CA THR A 250 9.05 -45.76 12.88
C THR A 250 8.07 -45.85 14.04
N GLU A 251 7.09 -44.96 14.21
CA GLU A 251 6.40 -44.86 15.52
C GLU A 251 4.87 -45.02 15.52
N ASN A 252 4.25 -45.72 14.56
CA ASN A 252 2.80 -45.93 14.64
C ASN A 252 2.28 -47.31 14.24
N GLU A 253 3.08 -48.37 14.41
CA GLU A 253 2.67 -49.76 14.12
C GLU A 253 2.51 -50.66 15.37
N THR A 254 2.33 -50.09 16.57
CA THR A 254 2.17 -50.89 17.81
C THR A 254 0.91 -50.61 18.65
N ALA A 255 -0.08 -49.89 18.13
CA ALA A 255 -1.35 -49.71 18.84
C ALA A 255 -2.54 -50.32 18.07
N ALA A 256 -2.59 -51.65 18.01
CA ALA A 256 -3.80 -52.39 17.68
C ALA A 256 -4.70 -52.51 18.95
N PRO A 257 -6.03 -52.38 18.82
CA PRO A 257 -6.93 -52.33 19.96
C PRO A 257 -7.24 -53.73 20.53
N SER A 258 -7.28 -53.81 21.87
CA SER A 258 -7.88 -54.90 22.66
C SER A 258 -9.39 -54.75 22.76
#